data_AF-A0A2S1SXV5-F1
#
_entry.id   AF-A0A2S1SXV5-F1
#
_cell.length_a   1.000
_cell.length_b   1.000
_cell.length_c   1.000
_cell.angle_alpha   90.00
_cell.angle_beta   90.00
_cell.angle_gamma   90.00
#
_symmetry.space_group_name_H-M   'P 1'
#
loop_
_entity.id
_entity.type
_entity.pdbx_description
1 polymer ?
#
loop_
_entity_poly.entity_id
_entity_poly.type
_entity_poly.pdbx_seq_one_letter_code
_entity_poly.pdbx_strand_id
1 'polypeptide(L)' 'MNHCTNATVLERILDSDPRAHGHAEALAAGHRAGEHPAAHVHYDLPGAAFIVVAPQGGASA' A
#
# COMPACT_ATOMS: atom_id res chain seq x y z
N MET A 1 10.12 -6.10 22.23
CA MET A 1 8.73 -5.71 21.91
C MET A 1 8.61 -5.61 20.41
N ASN A 2 8.18 -6.69 19.74
CA ASN A 2 7.90 -6.66 18.31
C ASN A 2 6.63 -5.82 18.12
N HIS A 3 6.81 -4.57 17.72
CA HIS A 3 5.72 -3.72 17.29
C HIS A 3 5.23 -4.25 15.94
N CYS A 4 4.37 -5.27 15.96
CA CYS A 4 3.61 -5.67 14.78
C CYS A 4 2.56 -4.58 14.56
N THR A 5 2.97 -3.45 13.98
CA THR A 5 2.02 -2.50 13.40
C THR A 5 1.24 -3.27 12.35
N ASN A 6 -0.02 -3.60 12.62
CA ASN A 6 -0.87 -4.15 11.59
C ASN A 6 -0.94 -3.08 10.48
N ALA A 7 -0.39 -3.36 9.31
CA ALA A 7 -0.59 -2.49 8.17
C ALA A 7 -2.01 -2.75 7.65
N THR A 8 -2.76 -1.68 7.39
CA THR A 8 -4.06 -1.80 6.73
C THR A 8 -3.81 -1.96 5.24
N VAL A 9 -4.31 -3.05 4.67
CA VAL A 9 -4.35 -3.21 3.21
C VAL A 9 -5.44 -2.30 2.67
N LEU A 10 -5.06 -1.38 1.79
CA LEU A 10 -5.98 -0.47 1.13
C LEU A 10 -6.46 -1.07 -0.18
N GLU A 11 -5.52 -1.47 -1.04
CA GLU A 11 -5.80 -1.97 -2.39
C GLU A 11 -4.88 -3.15 -2.71
N ARG A 12 -5.35 -4.06 -3.56
CA ARG A 12 -4.58 -5.18 -4.09
C ARG A 12 -4.72 -5.24 -5.61
N ILE A 13 -3.60 -5.15 -6.31
CA ILE A 13 -3.52 -5.17 -7.77
C ILE A 13 -2.70 -6.37 -8.20
N LEU A 14 -3.31 -7.27 -8.97
CA LEU A 14 -2.60 -8.44 -9.50
C LEU A 14 -1.55 -8.01 -10.53
N ASP A 15 -0.37 -8.64 -10.45
CA ASP A 15 0.75 -8.49 -11.40
C ASP A 15 0.49 -9.24 -12.73
N SER A 16 -0.79 -9.37 -13.10
CA SER A 16 -1.19 -9.88 -14.41
C SER A 16 -1.24 -8.75 -15.46
N ASP A 17 -1.30 -7.50 -15.00
CA ASP A 17 -1.27 -6.31 -15.85
C ASP A 17 0.14 -5.68 -15.83
N PRO A 18 0.76 -5.40 -17.00
CA PRO A 18 2.12 -4.84 -17.06
C PRO A 18 2.22 -3.41 -16.49
N ARG A 19 1.10 -2.73 -16.25
CA ARG A 19 1.01 -1.42 -15.62
C ARG A 19 0.63 -1.51 -14.14
N ALA A 20 0.48 -2.71 -13.58
CA ALA A 20 0.07 -2.92 -12.19
C ALA A 20 0.94 -2.16 -11.20
N HIS A 21 2.27 -2.14 -11.41
CA HIS A 21 3.19 -1.38 -10.57
C HIS A 21 2.91 0.13 -10.60
N GLY A 22 2.82 0.71 -11.81
CA GLY A 22 2.55 2.15 -11.97
C GLY A 22 1.17 2.55 -11.46
N HIS A 23 0.18 1.67 -11.61
CA HIS A 23 -1.16 1.86 -11.05
C HIS A 23 -1.12 1.84 -9.51
N ALA A 24 -0.44 0.86 -8.90
CA ALA A 24 -0.30 0.79 -7.45
C ALA A 24 0.41 2.02 -6.87
N GLU A 25 1.45 2.52 -7.55
CA GLU A 25 2.14 3.75 -7.15
C GLU A 25 1.24 4.99 -7.26
N ALA A 26 0.41 5.09 -8.32
CA ALA A 26 -0.55 6.18 -8.45
C ALA A 26 -1.61 6.16 -7.34
N LEU A 27 -2.12 4.98 -6.97
CA LEU A 27 -3.05 4.82 -5.85
C LEU A 27 -2.38 5.18 -4.52
N ALA A 28 -1.17 4.67 -4.28
CA ALA A 28 -0.41 5.00 -3.07
C ALA A 28 -0.17 6.52 -2.98
N ALA A 29 0.19 7.19 -4.06
CA ALA A 29 0.34 8.65 -4.10
C ALA A 29 -0.97 9.38 -3.77
N GLY A 30 -2.10 8.92 -4.31
CA GLY A 30 -3.43 9.45 -3.97
C GLY A 30 -3.75 9.32 -2.48
N HIS A 31 -3.46 8.16 -1.89
CA HIS A 31 -3.64 7.93 -0.46
C HIS A 31 -2.72 8.80 0.40
N ARG A 32 -1.46 9.01 -0.02
CA ARG A 32 -0.52 9.91 0.66
C ARG A 32 -0.98 11.36 0.67
N ALA A 33 -1.69 11.79 -0.37
CA ALA A 33 -2.27 13.13 -0.45
C ALA A 33 -3.57 13.29 0.36
N GLY A 34 -4.14 12.19 0.88
CA GLY A 34 -5.37 12.15 1.65
C GLY A 34 -5.16 11.64 3.08
N GLU A 35 -6.00 10.69 3.50
CA GLU A 35 -6.08 10.18 4.88
C GLU A 35 -4.92 9.26 5.30
N HIS A 36 -4.08 8.85 4.35
CA HIS A 36 -2.99 7.89 4.60
C HIS A 36 -1.64 8.43 4.09
N PRO A 37 -1.07 9.47 4.72
CA PRO A 37 0.20 10.11 4.31
C PRO A 37 1.39 9.16 4.26
N ALA A 38 1.32 8.02 4.94
CA ALA A 38 2.36 6.99 4.97
C ALA A 38 2.05 5.76 4.08
N ALA A 39 1.06 5.85 3.18
CA ALA A 39 0.72 4.76 2.28
C ALA A 39 1.89 4.41 1.34
N HIS A 40 2.15 3.13 1.12
CA HIS A 40 3.21 2.67 0.22
C HIS A 40 2.84 1.35 -0.45
N VAL A 41 3.55 1.01 -1.52
CA VAL A 41 3.36 -0.23 -2.25
C VAL A 41 4.30 -1.31 -1.70
N HIS A 42 3.75 -2.48 -1.43
CA HIS A 42 4.47 -3.70 -1.10
C HIS A 42 4.16 -4.75 -2.17
N TYR A 43 5.15 -5.53 -2.61
CA TYR A 43 4.91 -6.63 -3.54
C TYR A 43 4.77 -7.95 -2.79
N ASP A 44 3.58 -8.56 -2.88
CA ASP A 44 3.29 -9.89 -2.37
C ASP A 44 3.71 -10.95 -3.39
N LEU A 45 4.91 -11.49 -3.18
CA LEU A 45 5.48 -12.57 -3.98
C LEU A 45 4.55 -13.80 -4.12
N PRO A 46 3.96 -14.36 -3.04
CA PRO A 46 3.14 -15.57 -3.17
C PRO A 46 1.81 -15.33 -3.89
N GLY A 47 1.20 -14.15 -3.75
CA GLY A 47 -0.03 -13.79 -4.43
C GLY A 47 0.16 -13.02 -5.74
N ALA A 48 1.42 -12.86 -6.20
CA ALA A 48 1.81 -12.13 -7.40
C ALA A 48 1.05 -10.81 -7.56
N ALA A 49 1.15 -9.93 -6.55
CA ALA A 49 0.34 -8.73 -6.47
C ALA A 49 1.08 -7.55 -5.84
N PHE A 50 0.81 -6.35 -6.34
CA PHE A 50 1.15 -5.10 -5.66
C PHE A 50 0.04 -4.76 -4.67
N ILE A 51 0.41 -4.60 -3.40
CA ILE A 51 -0.48 -4.26 -2.30
C ILE A 51 -0.18 -2.83 -1.87
N VAL A 52 -1.17 -1.96 -1.93
CA VAL A 52 -1.09 -0.64 -1.32
C VAL A 52 -1.45 -0.79 0.15
N VAL A 53 -0.54 -0.42 1.04
CA VAL A 53 -0.73 -0.54 2.48
C VAL A 53 -0.56 0.81 3.16
N ALA A 54 -1.33 1.05 4.22
CA ALA A 54 -1.13 2.17 5.13
C ALA A 54 -0.74 1.65 6.51
N PRO A 55 0.38 2.12 7.10
CA PRO A 55 0.73 1.77 8.46
C PRO A 55 -0.27 2.41 9.44
N GLN A 56 -0.71 1.65 10.43
CA GLN A 56 -1.46 2.18 11.57
C GLN A 56 -0.55 3.12 12.37
N GLY A 57 -0.83 4.42 12.32
CA GLY A 57 0.00 5.47 12.91
C GLY A 57 0.20 6.71 12.03
N GLY A 58 -0.28 6.68 10.79
CA GLY A 58 -0.20 7.80 9.85
C GLY A 58 -1.29 8.86 9.96
N ALA A 59 -1.99 8.99 11.09
CA ALA A 59 -2.73 10.21 11.38
C ALA A 59 -1.79 11.13 12.15
N SER A 60 -1.06 11.99 11.43
CA SER A 60 -0.46 13.15 12.10
C SER A 60 -1.61 13.97 12.67
N ALA A 61 -1.55 14.16 13.99
CA ALA A 61 -2.42 15.01 14.80
C ALA A 61 -2.50 16.45 14.29
#